data_AF-A0A949BNJ3-F1
#
_entry.id   AF-A0A949BNJ3-F1
#
_cell.length_a   1.000
_cell.length_b   1.000
_cell.length_c   1.000
_cell.angle_alpha   90.00
_cell.angle_beta   90.00
_cell.angle_gamma   90.00
#
_symmetry.space_group_name_H-M   'P 1'
#
loop_
_entity.id
_entity.type
_entity.pdbx_description
1 polymer ?
#
loop_
_entity_poly.entity_id
_entity_poly.type
_entity_poly.pdbx_seq_one_letter_code
_entity_poly.pdbx_strand_id
1 'polypeptide(L)'
;MKISYSWLKEYIDIKESPERLAAILTNSGSEVKAIELTSGDFIMDIEITPNRSDCLNYLGVAREISALTGKKVKMPLPRIKKSSGGAPFKVDIKDKTLCPRYTARFIRNISVKESPEWLKKRIISMGLRPVNNVVDITNFVLFE
;
A
#
# COMPACT_ATOMS: atom_id res chain seq x y z
N MET A 1 9.90 -4.96 4.86
CA MET A 1 8.82 -4.51 3.95
C MET A 1 9.42 -3.43 3.08
N LYS A 2 9.33 -3.59 1.75
CA LYS A 2 9.91 -2.62 0.81
C LYS A 2 8.95 -1.46 0.54
N ILE A 3 9.40 -0.24 0.77
CA ILE A 3 8.65 1.01 0.56
C ILE A 3 9.45 1.93 -0.38
N SER A 4 8.85 2.24 -1.52
CA SER A 4 9.30 3.31 -2.42
C SER A 4 9.13 4.69 -1.77
N TYR A 5 10.22 5.44 -1.70
CA TYR A 5 10.27 6.79 -1.16
C TYR A 5 9.45 7.77 -2.04
N SER A 6 9.51 7.64 -3.37
CA SER A 6 8.74 8.50 -4.27
C SER A 6 7.23 8.28 -4.15
N TRP A 7 6.78 7.03 -4.04
CA TRP A 7 5.36 6.73 -3.86
C TRP A 7 4.86 7.14 -2.47
N LEU A 8 5.68 7.01 -1.43
CA LEU A 8 5.34 7.45 -0.08
C LEU A 8 5.01 8.96 -0.01
N LYS A 9 5.63 9.78 -0.86
CA LYS A 9 5.33 11.23 -0.98
C LYS A 9 3.91 11.55 -1.42
N GLU A 10 3.20 10.59 -2.01
CA GLU A 10 1.78 10.75 -2.36
C GLU A 10 0.89 10.76 -1.10
N TYR A 11 1.32 10.08 -0.02
CA TYR A 11 0.59 9.98 1.24
C TYR A 11 1.04 11.00 2.28
N ILE A 12 2.26 11.54 2.19
CA ILE A 12 2.76 12.52 3.15
C ILE A 12 3.83 13.44 2.55
N ASP A 13 3.85 14.71 2.94
CA ASP A 13 4.81 15.70 2.44
C ASP A 13 6.21 15.49 3.03
N ILE A 14 7.07 14.70 2.38
CA ILE A 14 8.43 14.42 2.87
C ILE A 14 9.41 15.45 2.32
N LYS A 15 10.15 16.12 3.22
CA LYS A 15 11.18 17.13 2.88
C LYS A 15 12.60 16.64 3.17
N GLU A 16 12.70 15.65 4.04
CA GLU A 16 13.91 15.00 4.49
C GLU A 16 14.46 14.10 3.38
N SER A 17 15.79 13.95 3.29
CA SER A 17 16.39 12.97 2.38
C SER A 17 15.99 11.54 2.78
N PRO A 18 16.09 10.55 1.87
CA PRO A 18 15.82 9.15 2.20
C PRO A 18 16.60 8.65 3.42
N GLU A 19 17.87 9.04 3.54
CA GLU A 19 18.76 8.64 4.65
C GLU A 19 18.30 9.27 5.97
N ARG A 20 17.89 10.55 5.93
CA ARG A 20 17.38 11.23 7.12
C ARG A 20 16.04 10.65 7.56
N LEU A 21 15.16 10.34 6.62
CA LEU A 21 13.88 9.70 6.92
C LEU A 21 14.08 8.30 7.53
N ALA A 22 15.00 7.50 6.96
CA ALA A 22 15.35 6.20 7.50
C ALA A 22 15.86 6.29 8.94
N ALA A 23 16.74 7.25 9.23
CA ALA A 23 17.22 7.48 10.60
C ALA A 23 16.08 7.86 11.58
N ILE A 24 15.11 8.68 11.14
CA ILE A 24 13.94 9.03 11.95
C ILE A 24 13.09 7.79 12.25
N LEU A 25 12.81 6.97 11.24
CA LEU A 25 12.03 5.74 11.38
C LEU A 25 12.75 4.72 12.30
N THR A 26 14.04 4.49 12.10
CA THR A 26 14.83 3.59 12.95
C THR A 26 14.82 4.04 14.41
N ASN A 27 15.00 5.34 14.67
CA ASN A 27 14.96 5.88 16.04
C ASN A 27 13.57 5.78 16.71
N SER A 28 12.50 5.64 15.93
CA SER A 28 11.14 5.41 16.43
C SER A 28 10.81 3.93 16.65
N GLY A 29 11.74 3.01 16.32
CA GLY A 29 11.56 1.57 16.44
C GLY A 29 11.11 0.85 15.17
N SER A 30 11.01 1.55 14.04
CA SER A 30 10.78 0.97 12.71
C SER A 30 12.11 0.89 11.95
N GLU A 31 12.91 -0.15 12.23
CA GLU A 31 14.28 -0.26 11.70
C GLU A 31 14.29 -0.33 10.16
N VAL A 32 15.01 0.59 9.53
CA VAL A 32 15.29 0.55 8.09
C VAL A 32 16.62 -0.17 7.87
N LYS A 33 16.55 -1.41 7.38
CA LYS A 33 17.72 -2.29 7.17
C LYS A 33 18.60 -1.83 6.02
N ALA A 34 17.96 -1.38 4.94
CA ALA A 34 18.64 -1.05 3.70
C ALA A 34 17.88 0.04 2.94
N ILE A 35 18.63 0.79 2.14
CA ILE A 35 18.11 1.72 1.14
C ILE A 35 18.74 1.34 -0.20
N GLU A 36 17.91 0.93 -1.15
CA GLU A 36 18.33 0.49 -2.48
C GLU A 36 17.87 1.49 -3.54
N LEU A 37 18.72 1.88 -4.49
CA LEU A 37 18.32 2.68 -5.64
C LEU A 37 17.86 1.76 -6.77
N THR A 38 16.56 1.77 -7.07
CA THR A 38 15.97 0.94 -8.14
C THR A 38 15.21 1.83 -9.12
N SER A 39 15.58 1.80 -10.40
CA SER A 39 14.90 2.53 -11.47
C SER A 39 14.70 4.04 -11.20
N GLY A 40 15.66 4.67 -10.50
CA GLY A 40 15.62 6.09 -10.15
C GLY A 40 14.81 6.43 -8.90
N ASP A 41 14.39 5.43 -8.11
CA ASP A 41 13.68 5.60 -6.85
C ASP A 41 14.41 4.91 -5.69
N PHE A 42 14.30 5.48 -4.50
CA PHE A 42 14.89 4.91 -3.28
C PHE A 42 13.89 3.98 -2.61
N ILE A 43 14.26 2.71 -2.48
CA ILE A 43 13.45 1.68 -1.84
C ILE A 43 14.02 1.40 -0.45
N MET A 44 13.24 1.68 0.59
CA MET A 44 13.60 1.41 1.97
C MET A 44 13.06 0.04 2.36
N ASP A 45 13.91 -0.84 2.91
CA ASP A 45 13.45 -2.10 3.51
C ASP A 45 13.28 -1.91 5.02
N ILE A 46 12.03 -1.83 5.45
CA ILE A 46 11.64 -1.57 6.84
C ILE A 46 11.31 -2.89 7.53
N GLU A 47 12.01 -3.23 8.60
CA GLU A 47 11.65 -4.33 9.47
C GLU A 47 10.53 -3.90 10.41
N ILE A 48 9.35 -4.49 10.20
CA ILE A 48 8.17 -4.21 11.02
C ILE A 48 8.03 -5.31 12.08
N THR A 49 7.99 -4.88 13.34
CA THR A 49 7.80 -5.79 14.48
C THR A 49 6.35 -6.32 14.54
N PRO A 50 6.11 -7.51 15.14
CA PRO A 50 4.77 -8.13 15.16
C PRO A 50 3.67 -7.27 15.82
N ASN A 51 4.05 -6.37 16.74
CA ASN A 51 3.13 -5.45 17.41
C ASN A 51 2.79 -4.18 16.59
N ARG A 52 3.41 -3.99 15.42
CA ARG A 52 3.24 -2.81 14.54
C ARG A 52 2.60 -3.17 13.19
N SER A 53 1.59 -4.04 13.21
CA SER A 53 0.87 -4.43 11.99
C SER A 53 0.22 -3.25 11.26
N ASP A 54 0.01 -2.13 11.96
CA ASP A 54 -0.44 -0.87 11.37
C ASP A 54 0.52 -0.31 10.30
N CYS A 55 1.83 -0.63 10.37
CA CYS A 55 2.86 -0.17 9.44
C CYS A 55 3.16 -1.15 8.29
N LEU A 56 2.30 -2.15 8.04
CA LEU A 56 2.46 -3.11 6.94
C LEU A 56 1.93 -2.61 5.58
N ASN A 57 1.68 -1.30 5.46
CA ASN A 57 1.21 -0.63 4.24
C ASN A 57 1.73 0.83 4.20
N TYR A 58 1.63 1.46 3.02
CA TYR A 58 2.10 2.83 2.78
C TYR A 58 1.39 3.85 3.67
N LEU A 59 0.07 3.74 3.82
CA LEU A 59 -0.69 4.64 4.68
C LEU A 59 -0.26 4.56 6.15
N GLY A 60 0.07 3.36 6.64
CA GLY A 60 0.58 3.09 7.97
C GLY A 60 1.91 3.77 8.23
N VAL A 61 2.86 3.55 7.33
CA VAL A 61 4.18 4.22 7.38
C VAL A 61 4.02 5.74 7.26
N ALA A 62 3.11 6.23 6.43
CA ALA A 62 2.82 7.66 6.33
C ALA A 62 2.24 8.24 7.64
N ARG A 63 1.41 7.48 8.37
CA ARG A 63 0.91 7.87 9.70
C ARG A 63 2.01 7.90 10.73
N GLU A 64 2.94 6.95 10.71
CA GLU A 64 4.11 6.96 11.59
C GLU A 64 4.95 8.21 11.35
N ILE A 65 5.27 8.49 10.08
CA ILE A 65 6.02 9.71 9.72
C ILE A 65 5.26 10.97 10.14
N SER A 66 3.93 10.97 10.01
CA SER A 66 3.09 12.09 10.47
C SER A 66 3.21 12.29 11.97
N ALA A 67 3.19 11.23 12.77
CA ALA A 67 3.36 11.32 14.22
C ALA A 67 4.74 11.87 14.60
N LEU A 68 5.80 11.49 13.87
CA LEU A 68 7.17 11.91 14.15
C LEU A 68 7.51 13.33 13.65
N THR A 69 6.88 13.78 12.57
CA THR A 69 7.21 15.04 11.89
C THR A 69 6.15 16.14 12.04
N GLY A 70 4.96 15.80 12.56
CA GLY A 70 3.82 16.71 12.66
C GLY A 70 3.14 17.04 11.32
N LYS A 71 3.56 16.40 10.23
CA LYS A 71 3.00 16.65 8.89
C LYS A 71 1.67 15.93 8.71
N LYS A 72 0.81 16.44 7.82
CA LYS A 72 -0.51 15.85 7.57
C LYS A 72 -0.43 14.72 6.55
N VAL A 73 -1.05 13.59 6.89
CA VAL A 73 -1.28 12.48 5.95
C VAL A 73 -2.37 12.84 4.95
N LYS A 74 -2.15 12.47 3.69
CA LYS A 74 -3.10 12.52 2.59
C LYS A 74 -3.73 11.14 2.43
N MET A 75 -5.03 11.05 2.69
CA MET A 75 -5.76 9.79 2.51
C MET A 75 -6.14 9.59 1.04
N PRO A 76 -5.84 8.44 0.41
CA PRO A 76 -6.38 8.10 -0.88
C PRO A 76 -7.88 7.80 -0.72
N LEU A 77 -8.74 8.76 -1.09
CA LEU A 77 -10.18 8.55 -1.10
C LEU A 77 -10.62 8.21 -2.53
N PRO A 78 -10.88 6.93 -2.85
CA PRO A 78 -11.32 6.56 -4.19
C PRO A 78 -12.70 7.19 -4.46
N ARG A 79 -12.83 7.85 -5.62
CA ARG A 79 -14.13 8.31 -6.12
C ARG A 79 -14.90 7.12 -6.66
N ILE A 80 -15.80 6.58 -5.85
CA ILE A 80 -16.60 5.42 -6.21
C ILE A 80 -17.83 5.87 -6.99
N LYS A 81 -17.99 5.39 -8.23
CA LYS A 81 -19.26 5.50 -8.96
C LYS A 81 -20.32 4.66 -8.26
N LYS A 82 -21.55 5.20 -8.14
CA LYS A 82 -22.71 4.47 -7.61
C LYS A 82 -22.89 3.17 -8.40
N SER A 83 -23.13 2.07 -7.69
CA SER A 83 -23.44 0.79 -8.30
C SER A 83 -24.81 0.84 -8.97
N SER A 84 -24.89 0.38 -10.22
CA SER A 84 -26.15 0.13 -10.91
C SER A 84 -26.47 -1.38 -10.87
N GLY A 85 -27.61 -1.73 -10.28
CA GLY A 85 -28.08 -3.11 -10.14
C GLY A 85 -27.51 -3.90 -8.96
N GLY A 86 -28.13 -5.04 -8.66
CA GLY A 86 -27.70 -5.99 -7.64
C GLY A 86 -26.53 -6.86 -8.11
N ALA A 87 -25.79 -7.44 -7.15
CA ALA A 87 -24.79 -8.46 -7.45
C ALA A 87 -25.47 -9.76 -7.92
N PRO A 88 -24.91 -10.50 -8.90
CA PRO A 88 -25.48 -11.76 -9.38
C PRO A 88 -25.25 -12.93 -8.42
N PHE A 89 -24.80 -12.65 -7.20
CA PHE A 89 -24.47 -13.64 -6.19
C PHE A 89 -24.88 -13.14 -4.80
N LYS A 90 -25.02 -14.08 -3.87
CA LYS A 90 -25.23 -13.81 -2.45
C LYS A 90 -23.98 -14.19 -1.67
N VAL A 91 -23.56 -13.32 -0.75
CA VAL A 91 -22.53 -13.65 0.25
C VAL A 91 -23.23 -14.20 1.48
N ASP A 92 -22.84 -15.38 1.92
CA ASP A 92 -23.35 -16.02 3.12
C ASP A 92 -22.19 -16.31 4.09
N ILE A 93 -22.29 -15.76 5.30
CA ILE A 93 -21.29 -15.93 6.36
C ILE A 93 -21.79 -17.03 7.28
N LYS A 94 -21.28 -18.26 7.06
CA LYS A 94 -21.71 -19.47 7.80
C LYS A 94 -21.31 -19.44 9.27
N ASP A 95 -20.13 -18.90 9.58
CA ASP A 95 -19.62 -18.75 10.95
C ASP A 95 -19.24 -17.29 11.20
N LYS A 96 -20.08 -16.60 11.96
CA LYS A 96 -19.91 -15.18 12.30
C LYS A 96 -18.90 -14.94 13.42
N THR A 97 -18.49 -15.98 14.13
CA THR A 97 -17.51 -15.90 15.22
C THR A 97 -16.11 -15.86 14.62
N LEU A 98 -15.79 -16.76 13.68
CA LEU A 98 -14.49 -16.82 13.02
C LEU A 98 -14.37 -15.83 11.85
N CYS A 99 -15.47 -15.50 11.19
CA CYS A 99 -15.50 -14.53 10.10
C CYS A 99 -16.52 -13.42 10.41
N PRO A 100 -16.14 -12.39 11.18
CA PRO A 100 -17.08 -11.33 11.55
C PRO A 100 -17.55 -10.50 10.35
N ARG A 101 -16.78 -10.48 9.26
CA ARG A 101 -17.11 -9.70 8.05
C ARG A 101 -16.52 -10.31 6.78
N TYR A 102 -17.36 -10.43 5.76
CA TYR A 102 -16.96 -10.68 4.39
C TYR A 102 -17.81 -9.81 3.46
N THR A 103 -17.18 -9.08 2.55
CA THR A 103 -17.88 -8.21 1.59
C THR A 103 -17.31 -8.42 0.21
N ALA A 104 -18.15 -8.35 -0.82
CA ALA A 104 -17.74 -8.48 -2.20
C ALA A 104 -18.38 -7.40 -3.06
N ARG A 105 -17.70 -7.04 -4.15
CA ARG A 105 -18.19 -6.11 -5.15
C ARG A 105 -18.05 -6.74 -6.53
N PHE A 106 -19.11 -6.69 -7.31
CA PHE A 106 -19.10 -7.19 -8.68
C PHE A 106 -18.75 -6.08 -9.67
N ILE A 107 -17.72 -6.29 -10.47
CA ILE A 107 -17.26 -5.36 -11.51
C ILE A 107 -17.33 -6.11 -12.84
N ARG A 108 -18.04 -5.52 -13.82
CA ARG A 108 -18.21 -6.08 -15.16
C ARG A 108 -17.35 -5.34 -16.19
N ASN A 109 -17.22 -5.95 -17.36
CA ASN A 109 -16.56 -5.36 -18.52
C ASN A 109 -15.08 -5.03 -18.26
N ILE A 110 -14.40 -5.90 -17.50
CA ILE A 110 -12.94 -5.82 -17.32
C ILE A 110 -12.30 -6.62 -18.46
N SER A 111 -11.35 -5.98 -19.15
CA SER A 111 -10.45 -6.67 -20.08
C SER A 111 -9.15 -6.97 -19.36
N VAL A 112 -8.79 -8.26 -19.28
CA VAL A 112 -7.52 -8.69 -18.68
C VAL A 112 -6.40 -8.43 -19.68
N LYS A 113 -5.44 -7.60 -19.28
CA LYS A 113 -4.30 -7.21 -20.09
C LYS A 113 -3.07 -7.02 -19.21
N GLU A 114 -1.95 -6.77 -19.84
CA GLU A 114 -0.73 -6.34 -19.16
C GLU A 114 -0.98 -5.07 -18.33
N SER A 115 -0.39 -5.01 -17.14
CA SER A 115 -0.51 -3.87 -16.24
C SER A 115 0.09 -2.60 -16.84
N PRO A 116 -0.51 -1.42 -16.57
CA PRO A 116 0.09 -0.16 -16.98
C PRO A 116 1.44 0.05 -16.30
N GLU A 117 2.31 0.81 -16.95
CA GLU A 117 3.72 0.94 -16.54
C GLU A 117 3.90 1.48 -15.13
N TRP A 118 3.07 2.44 -14.72
CA TRP A 118 3.09 2.98 -13.35
C TRP A 118 2.78 1.89 -12.30
N LEU A 119 1.86 0.97 -12.60
CA LEU A 119 1.46 -0.10 -11.68
C LEU A 119 2.58 -1.13 -11.58
N LYS A 120 3.15 -1.55 -12.72
CA LYS A 120 4.31 -2.46 -12.74
C LYS A 120 5.46 -1.93 -11.91
N LYS A 121 5.82 -0.66 -12.07
CA LYS A 121 6.89 -0.01 -11.29
C LYS A 121 6.63 -0.10 -9.79
N ARG A 122 5.39 0.14 -9.34
CA ARG A 122 5.02 0.01 -7.93
C ARG A 122 5.09 -1.44 -7.45
N ILE A 123 4.57 -2.40 -8.22
CA ILE A 123 4.67 -3.84 -7.90
C ILE A 123 6.14 -4.27 -7.75
N ILE A 124 7.00 -3.86 -8.69
CA ILE A 124 8.44 -4.16 -8.66
C ILE A 124 9.11 -3.50 -7.45
N SER A 125 8.76 -2.25 -7.11
CA SER A 125 9.32 -1.55 -5.94
C SER A 125 9.02 -2.25 -4.61
N MET A 126 7.93 -3.03 -4.55
CA MET A 126 7.58 -3.86 -3.39
C MET A 126 8.28 -5.23 -3.41
N GLY A 127 9.13 -5.51 -4.41
CA GLY A 127 9.80 -6.79 -4.59
C GLY A 127 8.92 -7.88 -5.19
N LEU A 128 7.78 -7.52 -5.80
CA LEU A 128 6.83 -8.45 -6.42
C LEU A 128 7.01 -8.51 -7.94
N ARG A 129 6.58 -9.62 -8.55
CA ARG A 129 6.56 -9.79 -10.01
C ARG A 129 5.19 -9.38 -10.56
N PRO A 130 5.10 -8.41 -11.50
CA PRO A 130 3.86 -8.08 -12.18
C PRO A 130 3.30 -9.28 -12.97
N VAL A 131 1.98 -9.42 -12.99
CA VAL A 131 1.28 -10.52 -13.67
C VAL A 131 0.30 -9.98 -14.72
N ASN A 132 -0.73 -9.27 -14.29
CA ASN A 132 -1.73 -8.62 -15.14
C ASN A 132 -2.48 -7.55 -14.36
N ASN A 133 -3.25 -6.71 -15.05
CA ASN A 133 -3.95 -5.58 -14.46
C ASN A 133 -4.91 -5.94 -13.31
N VAL A 134 -5.45 -7.16 -13.27
CA VAL A 134 -6.39 -7.61 -12.22
C VAL A 134 -5.65 -8.13 -11.00
N VAL A 135 -4.61 -8.94 -11.17
CA VAL A 135 -3.81 -9.46 -10.06
C VAL A 135 -3.00 -8.32 -9.42
N ASP A 136 -2.37 -7.50 -10.25
CA ASP A 136 -1.49 -6.43 -9.78
C ASP A 136 -2.26 -5.36 -9.03
N ILE A 137 -3.50 -5.03 -9.41
CA ILE A 137 -4.28 -4.05 -8.64
C ILE A 137 -4.65 -4.57 -7.25
N THR A 138 -4.86 -5.89 -7.08
CA THR A 138 -5.11 -6.46 -5.76
C THR A 138 -3.88 -6.39 -4.85
N ASN A 139 -2.69 -6.65 -5.41
CA ASN A 139 -1.44 -6.47 -4.70
C ASN A 139 -1.19 -4.99 -4.39
N PHE A 140 -1.43 -4.10 -5.34
CA PHE A 140 -1.29 -2.66 -5.13
C PHE A 140 -2.15 -2.16 -3.96
N VAL A 141 -3.43 -2.52 -3.93
CA VAL A 141 -4.36 -2.11 -2.86
C VAL A 141 -4.05 -2.79 -1.52
N LEU A 142 -3.45 -3.98 -1.52
CA LEU A 142 -3.01 -4.65 -0.29
C LEU A 142 -1.91 -3.86 0.44
N PHE A 143 -1.03 -3.21 -0.33
CA PHE A 143 0.10 -2.47 0.22
C PHE A 143 -0.16 -0.96 0.36
N GLU A 144 -1.18 -0.41 -0.28
CA GLU A 144 -1.58 1.02 -0.18
C GLU A 144 -2.00 1.46 1.24
#